data_AF-A0A1F3IHR6-F1
#
_entry.id   AF-A0A1F3IHR6-F1
#
_cell.length_a   1.000
_cell.length_b   1.000
_cell.length_c   1.000
_cell.angle_alpha   90.00
_cell.angle_beta   90.00
_cell.angle_gamma   90.00
#
_symmetry.space_group_name_H-M   'P 1'
#
loop_
_entity.id
_entity.type
_entity.pdbx_description
1 polymer ?
#
loop_
_entity_poly.entity_id
_entity_poly.type
_entity_poly.pdbx_seq_one_letter_code
_entity_poly.pdbx_strand_id
1 'polypeptide(L)'
;MIIRGILDRSLSNQICIRGFARIKELARVSKANPEYQRELLEKQKGVVSNFLTEETYLFFPEVILSLKLRQDVTIKGVKKDATPIQLIEKGRNFNSNIDKIKVRSNIVKQENFDINETNEITVIEIDLDDAELEQLIKDNKHPLHRIDGNHRLTAAEEITSDRIGTMNIPFCIVLFEETFEEKFNPVTKKMEKTSDTSFEKFEKVVFYNINSKTVPLTLEQNLRVIINDEKHFNEEELKKIFGKSGVLVRKLYKQIGDINLLKGINHLLHNNFRGLSKSIFESLIGTMEDDKLVTEVKESLLTVNELYKGQEKLKGNNSEGLFTALLYYNVKDKPKYNFFKEWVIKHHIFEIKEARYQTLIDIFDKVSDQTVKVFVAMPYFCMEEVETYNQAYQRVINKIKAENDQIKISLFDIMQHKGDSYNINNKMIEQINDSNIFIADITDRNVNVAFELGYAKNDSNKSVIMIKRESDGTRTPFDYEQDMCHKYKENAIHTLEDIVFDNVKDILLKRGFTFNNGLNV
;
A
#
# COMPACT_ATOMS: atom_id res chain seq x y z
N MET A 1 -19.28 14.84 36.92
CA MET A 1 -19.64 13.85 35.87
C MET A 1 -19.90 12.48 36.50
N ILE A 2 -20.96 11.78 36.09
CA ILE A 2 -21.30 10.45 36.64
C ILE A 2 -21.25 9.38 35.54
N ILE A 3 -20.54 8.27 35.80
CA ILE A 3 -20.55 7.05 34.98
C ILE A 3 -21.24 5.94 35.76
N ARG A 4 -22.17 5.23 35.13
CA ARG A 4 -22.95 4.15 35.76
C ARG A 4 -22.72 2.81 35.08
N GLY A 5 -22.65 1.75 35.85
CA GLY A 5 -22.56 0.39 35.33
C GLY A 5 -22.83 -0.68 36.38
N ILE A 6 -22.65 -1.93 35.97
CA ILE A 6 -22.79 -3.11 36.84
C ILE A 6 -21.38 -3.59 37.18
N LEU A 7 -21.14 -3.82 38.47
CA LEU A 7 -19.91 -4.45 38.97
C LEU A 7 -20.00 -5.96 38.76
N ASP A 8 -18.98 -6.54 38.14
CA ASP A 8 -18.85 -7.98 38.04
C ASP A 8 -17.38 -8.39 37.89
N ARG A 9 -17.12 -9.70 37.94
CA ARG A 9 -15.81 -10.29 37.76
C ARG A 9 -15.63 -10.78 36.32
N SER A 10 -14.55 -10.36 35.67
CA SER A 10 -14.09 -10.95 34.41
C SER A 10 -12.91 -11.89 34.67
N LEU A 11 -12.78 -12.93 33.82
CA LEU A 11 -11.80 -14.03 33.84
C LEU A 11 -10.55 -13.81 34.73
N SER A 12 -10.27 -14.75 35.65
CA SER A 12 -9.18 -14.64 36.64
C SER A 12 -9.40 -13.57 37.72
N ASN A 13 -10.66 -13.40 38.13
CA ASN A 13 -11.08 -12.66 39.32
C ASN A 13 -10.94 -11.12 39.26
N GLN A 14 -10.84 -10.53 38.07
CA GLN A 14 -10.71 -9.07 37.94
C GLN A 14 -12.03 -8.36 38.10
N ILE A 15 -12.06 -7.38 38.99
CA ILE A 15 -13.23 -6.53 39.18
C ILE A 15 -13.32 -5.51 38.05
N CYS A 16 -14.46 -5.50 37.39
CA CYS A 16 -14.76 -4.55 36.33
C CYS A 16 -16.16 -3.98 36.46
N ILE A 17 -16.36 -2.79 35.92
CA ILE A 17 -17.65 -2.14 35.78
C ILE A 17 -18.00 -2.12 34.31
N ARG A 18 -19.12 -2.73 33.94
CA ARG A 18 -19.62 -2.72 32.55
C ARG A 18 -20.87 -1.87 32.41
N GLY A 19 -20.99 -1.14 31.32
CA GLY A 19 -22.11 -0.25 31.08
C GLY A 19 -22.06 0.43 29.72
N PHE A 20 -22.86 1.49 29.58
CA PHE A 20 -22.92 2.31 28.38
C PHE A 20 -22.73 3.78 28.73
N ALA A 21 -21.95 4.49 27.93
CA ALA A 21 -21.76 5.93 28.06
C ALA A 21 -21.54 6.59 26.70
N ARG A 22 -21.74 7.91 26.64
CA ARG A 22 -21.51 8.68 25.42
C ARG A 22 -20.05 8.60 25.01
N ILE A 23 -19.79 8.30 23.73
CA ILE A 23 -18.43 8.14 23.20
C ILE A 23 -17.57 9.39 23.42
N LYS A 24 -18.11 10.60 23.22
CA LYS A 24 -17.38 11.86 23.44
C LYS A 24 -17.03 12.08 24.91
N GLU A 25 -17.91 11.68 25.82
CA GLU A 25 -17.64 11.81 27.26
C GLU A 25 -16.55 10.82 27.69
N LEU A 26 -16.60 9.57 27.24
CA LEU A 26 -15.55 8.58 27.49
C LEU A 26 -14.21 8.99 26.88
N ALA A 27 -14.23 9.55 25.67
CA ALA A 27 -13.02 10.07 25.02
C ALA A 27 -12.43 11.24 25.83
N ARG A 28 -13.28 12.18 26.29
CA ARG A 28 -12.87 13.33 27.11
C ARG A 28 -12.23 12.93 28.44
N VAL A 29 -12.69 11.87 29.10
CA VAL A 29 -12.19 11.48 30.43
C VAL A 29 -11.17 10.35 30.44
N SER A 30 -10.74 9.88 29.27
CA SER A 30 -9.77 8.79 29.16
C SER A 30 -8.61 9.13 28.24
N LYS A 31 -7.43 8.55 28.50
CA LYS A 31 -6.28 8.70 27.62
C LYS A 31 -5.48 7.41 27.44
N ALA A 32 -4.88 7.24 26.27
CA ALA A 32 -3.94 6.16 26.01
C ALA A 32 -2.62 6.38 26.77
N ASN A 33 -1.99 5.29 27.23
CA ASN A 33 -0.67 5.37 27.85
C ASN A 33 0.42 5.32 26.76
N PRO A 34 1.24 6.39 26.61
CA PRO A 34 2.25 6.48 25.55
C PRO A 34 3.42 5.49 25.73
N GLU A 35 3.61 4.89 26.91
CA GLU A 35 4.71 3.95 27.15
C GLU A 35 4.61 2.65 26.33
N TYR A 36 3.39 2.23 25.98
CA TYR A 36 3.16 0.95 25.29
C TYR A 36 2.11 1.03 24.17
N GLN A 37 1.43 2.16 24.01
CA GLN A 37 0.51 2.39 22.91
C GLN A 37 1.06 3.42 21.93
N ARG A 38 1.21 3.03 20.65
CA ARG A 38 1.63 3.92 19.56
C ARG A 38 0.57 4.98 19.26
N GLU A 39 0.97 6.08 18.63
CA GLU A 39 0.03 7.02 18.02
C GLU A 39 -0.72 6.39 16.83
N LEU A 40 -1.92 6.89 16.57
CA LEU A 40 -2.74 6.46 15.44
C LEU A 40 -2.12 7.00 14.13
N LEU A 41 -1.86 6.12 13.17
CA LEU A 41 -1.39 6.53 11.85
C LEU A 41 -2.47 7.36 11.13
N GLU A 42 -2.08 8.48 10.53
CA GLU A 42 -2.99 9.40 9.81
C GLU A 42 -3.89 8.69 8.78
N LYS A 43 -3.35 7.74 8.02
CA LYS A 43 -4.13 6.95 7.06
C LYS A 43 -5.25 6.12 7.72
N GLN A 44 -5.05 5.65 8.94
CA GLN A 44 -6.04 4.88 9.69
C GLN A 44 -7.09 5.79 10.36
N LYS A 45 -6.76 7.05 10.66
CA LYS A 45 -7.73 8.03 11.18
C LYS A 45 -8.90 8.23 10.23
N GLY A 46 -8.63 8.46 8.95
CA GLY A 46 -9.69 8.66 7.94
C GLY A 46 -10.63 7.46 7.81
N VAL A 47 -10.08 6.24 7.83
CA VAL A 47 -10.88 5.00 7.77
C VAL A 47 -11.79 4.87 8.99
N VAL A 48 -11.25 5.11 10.20
CA VAL A 48 -12.03 5.02 11.44
C VAL A 48 -13.08 6.13 11.51
N SER A 49 -12.76 7.34 11.04
CA SER A 49 -13.72 8.44 10.98
C SER A 49 -14.92 8.08 10.11
N ASN A 50 -14.67 7.64 8.87
CA ASN A 50 -15.74 7.22 7.96
C ASN A 50 -16.57 6.07 8.55
N PHE A 51 -15.92 5.12 9.22
CA PHE A 51 -16.62 4.05 9.93
C PHE A 51 -17.61 4.58 10.97
N LEU A 52 -17.25 5.62 11.73
CA LEU A 52 -18.11 6.18 12.78
C LEU A 52 -19.20 7.11 12.24
N THR A 53 -19.02 7.72 11.07
CA THR A 53 -19.95 8.73 10.52
C THR A 53 -20.87 8.20 9.43
N GLU A 54 -20.36 7.38 8.52
CA GLU A 54 -21.01 7.04 7.24
C GLU A 54 -21.57 5.61 7.19
N GLU A 55 -21.05 4.70 8.00
CA GLU A 55 -21.46 3.29 7.95
C GLU A 55 -22.89 3.07 8.43
N THR A 56 -23.57 2.15 7.72
CA THR A 56 -24.97 1.79 7.99
C THR A 56 -25.06 0.68 9.04
N TYR A 57 -24.13 -0.27 9.05
CA TYR A 57 -24.11 -1.41 9.99
C TYR A 57 -23.07 -1.18 11.09
N LEU A 58 -23.32 -0.18 11.94
CA LEU A 58 -22.39 0.19 13.01
C LEU A 58 -22.60 -0.67 14.25
N PHE A 59 -21.64 -1.57 14.51
CA PHE A 59 -21.46 -2.17 15.83
C PHE A 59 -20.16 -1.66 16.43
N PHE A 60 -20.22 -1.07 17.62
CA PHE A 60 -19.05 -0.54 18.31
C PHE A 60 -18.66 -1.51 19.45
N PRO A 61 -17.56 -2.26 19.31
CA PRO A 61 -17.07 -3.17 20.34
C PRO A 61 -16.80 -2.46 21.67
N GLU A 62 -16.96 -3.19 22.78
CA GLU A 62 -16.68 -2.71 24.13
C GLU A 62 -15.29 -2.06 24.21
N VAL A 63 -15.22 -0.85 24.78
CA VAL A 63 -13.95 -0.19 25.09
C VAL A 63 -13.46 -0.63 26.46
N ILE A 64 -12.18 -0.98 26.56
CA ILE A 64 -11.60 -1.41 27.84
C ILE A 64 -10.77 -0.27 28.41
N LEU A 65 -11.20 0.21 29.57
CA LEU A 65 -10.61 1.31 30.32
C LEU A 65 -10.10 0.81 31.67
N SER A 66 -9.21 1.56 32.29
CA SER A 66 -8.76 1.33 33.67
C SER A 66 -9.07 2.53 34.56
N LEU A 67 -9.43 2.27 35.82
CA LEU A 67 -9.61 3.28 36.86
C LEU A 67 -8.77 2.89 38.09
N LYS A 68 -7.98 3.83 38.60
CA LYS A 68 -7.20 3.66 39.83
C LYS A 68 -7.99 4.20 41.01
N LEU A 69 -8.29 3.35 41.97
CA LEU A 69 -8.87 3.68 43.27
C LEU A 69 -7.72 4.03 44.21
N ARG A 70 -7.45 5.33 44.32
CA ARG A 70 -6.29 5.83 45.08
C ARG A 70 -6.64 6.08 46.54
N GLN A 71 -5.79 5.61 47.44
CA GLN A 71 -5.97 5.85 48.86
C GLN A 71 -4.63 6.09 49.55
N ASP A 72 -4.55 7.19 50.30
CA ASP A 72 -3.42 7.45 51.19
C ASP A 72 -3.77 7.02 52.62
N VAL A 73 -3.17 5.93 53.09
CA VAL A 73 -3.42 5.37 54.43
C VAL A 73 -2.53 5.99 55.52
N THR A 74 -1.69 6.96 55.16
CA THR A 74 -0.86 7.73 56.09
C THR A 74 -1.64 8.87 56.76
N ILE A 75 -2.74 9.31 56.13
CA ILE A 75 -3.59 10.40 56.62
C ILE A 75 -4.39 9.95 57.86
N LYS A 76 -4.37 10.77 58.91
CA LYS A 76 -5.09 10.51 60.17
C LYS A 76 -6.60 10.34 59.92
N GLY A 77 -7.18 9.27 60.45
CA GLY A 77 -8.62 8.98 60.36
C GLY A 77 -9.04 8.07 59.21
N VAL A 78 -8.10 7.64 58.35
CA VAL A 78 -8.38 6.67 57.27
C VAL A 78 -8.43 5.24 57.84
N LYS A 79 -9.53 4.53 57.55
CA LYS A 79 -9.70 3.11 57.95
C LYS A 79 -8.79 2.22 57.11
N LYS A 80 -8.04 1.32 57.77
CA LYS A 80 -7.11 0.38 57.11
C LYS A 80 -7.67 -1.04 56.99
N ASP A 81 -8.89 -1.26 57.49
CA ASP A 81 -9.44 -2.60 57.73
C ASP A 81 -10.03 -3.26 56.47
N ALA A 82 -10.18 -2.49 55.38
CA ALA A 82 -10.69 -2.97 54.10
C ALA A 82 -10.13 -2.12 52.94
N THR A 83 -9.78 -2.77 51.84
CA THR A 83 -9.33 -2.09 50.62
C THR A 83 -10.49 -1.44 49.86
N PRO A 84 -10.25 -0.46 48.98
CA PRO A 84 -11.30 0.17 48.16
C PRO A 84 -12.20 -0.83 47.42
N ILE A 85 -11.61 -1.85 46.77
CA ILE A 85 -12.34 -2.90 46.06
C ILE A 85 -13.21 -3.71 47.02
N GLN A 86 -12.66 -4.13 48.18
CA GLN A 86 -13.42 -4.90 49.17
C GLN A 86 -14.63 -4.13 49.72
N LEU A 87 -14.55 -2.80 49.81
CA LEU A 87 -15.68 -1.96 50.19
C LEU A 87 -16.76 -1.98 49.10
N ILE A 88 -16.36 -1.74 47.86
CA ILE A 88 -17.25 -1.66 46.70
C ILE A 88 -18.00 -2.99 46.49
N GLU A 89 -17.31 -4.13 46.61
CA GLU A 89 -17.91 -5.47 46.49
C GLU A 89 -18.95 -5.76 47.56
N LYS A 90 -18.80 -5.17 48.76
CA LYS A 90 -19.75 -5.33 49.87
C LYS A 90 -20.91 -4.33 49.82
N GLY A 91 -21.12 -3.65 48.69
CA GLY A 91 -22.16 -2.62 48.56
C GLY A 91 -21.89 -1.37 49.38
N ARG A 92 -20.60 -1.04 49.64
CA ARG A 92 -20.22 0.16 50.41
C ARG A 92 -19.55 1.19 49.52
N ASN A 93 -19.82 2.46 49.83
CA ASN A 93 -19.23 3.57 49.10
C ASN A 93 -17.74 3.73 49.41
N PHE A 94 -16.97 4.10 48.39
CA PHE A 94 -15.57 4.48 48.50
C PHE A 94 -15.39 5.94 48.09
N ASN A 95 -14.64 6.71 48.88
CA ASN A 95 -14.27 8.08 48.56
C ASN A 95 -12.75 8.19 48.60
N SER A 96 -12.14 8.52 47.47
CA SER A 96 -10.70 8.78 47.37
C SER A 96 -10.35 10.03 48.17
N ASN A 97 -9.27 9.95 48.94
CA ASN A 97 -8.69 11.08 49.66
C ASN A 97 -7.56 11.78 48.88
N ILE A 98 -7.34 11.39 47.61
CA ILE A 98 -6.28 11.94 46.76
C ILE A 98 -6.87 12.78 45.61
N ASP A 99 -7.84 12.23 44.87
CA ASP A 99 -8.32 12.78 43.60
C ASP A 99 -9.84 13.00 43.56
N LYS A 100 -10.49 13.06 44.73
CA LYS A 100 -11.93 13.33 44.92
C LYS A 100 -12.89 12.37 44.20
N ILE A 101 -12.39 11.28 43.64
CA ILE A 101 -13.22 10.25 43.00
C ILE A 101 -14.11 9.59 44.06
N LYS A 102 -15.41 9.49 43.79
CA LYS A 102 -16.36 8.76 44.65
C LYS A 102 -16.95 7.59 43.87
N VAL A 103 -16.99 6.44 44.49
CA VAL A 103 -17.64 5.24 43.95
C VAL A 103 -18.79 4.87 44.88
N ARG A 104 -20.01 5.03 44.40
CA ARG A 104 -21.22 4.59 45.10
C ARG A 104 -21.54 3.17 44.67
N SER A 105 -21.72 2.27 45.62
CA SER A 105 -22.03 0.86 45.37
C SER A 105 -23.35 0.49 46.01
N ASN A 106 -24.28 -0.02 45.22
CA ASN A 106 -25.62 -0.40 45.66
C ASN A 106 -25.94 -1.82 45.20
N ILE A 107 -26.19 -2.71 46.15
CA ILE A 107 -26.66 -4.08 45.87
C ILE A 107 -28.17 -4.02 45.65
N VAL A 108 -28.61 -4.46 44.48
CA VAL A 108 -30.02 -4.52 44.08
C VAL A 108 -30.44 -5.98 44.02
N LYS A 109 -31.38 -6.36 44.89
CA LYS A 109 -31.99 -7.70 44.88
C LYS A 109 -32.99 -7.84 43.75
N GLN A 110 -32.97 -8.99 43.11
CA GLN A 110 -33.86 -9.45 42.05
C GLN A 110 -34.80 -10.52 42.63
N GLU A 111 -35.99 -10.64 42.03
CA GLU A 111 -36.98 -11.64 42.44
C GLU A 111 -36.53 -13.08 42.12
N ASN A 112 -35.84 -13.26 41.00
CA ASN A 112 -35.39 -14.56 40.50
C ASN A 112 -33.87 -14.67 40.56
N PHE A 113 -33.38 -15.90 40.68
CA PHE A 113 -31.96 -16.23 40.51
C PHE A 113 -31.58 -16.22 39.02
N ASP A 114 -30.36 -15.77 38.73
CA ASP A 114 -29.76 -15.83 37.41
C ASP A 114 -29.05 -17.19 37.17
N ILE A 115 -28.39 -17.32 36.01
CA ILE A 115 -27.63 -18.54 35.65
C ILE A 115 -26.38 -18.76 36.52
N ASN A 116 -25.94 -17.73 37.25
CA ASN A 116 -24.82 -17.81 38.19
C ASN A 116 -25.30 -18.10 39.63
N GLU A 117 -26.58 -18.48 39.79
CA GLU A 117 -27.21 -18.80 41.07
C GLU A 117 -27.18 -17.63 42.08
N THR A 118 -27.14 -16.39 41.58
CA THR A 118 -27.31 -15.18 42.38
C THR A 118 -28.62 -14.47 42.03
N ASN A 119 -29.24 -13.82 43.00
CA ASN A 119 -30.37 -12.91 42.77
C ASN A 119 -29.99 -11.46 43.11
N GLU A 120 -28.71 -11.13 43.14
CA GLU A 120 -28.21 -9.79 43.47
C GLU A 120 -27.34 -9.25 42.33
N ILE A 121 -27.56 -7.99 41.97
CA ILE A 121 -26.68 -7.24 41.08
C ILE A 121 -26.09 -6.05 41.83
N THR A 122 -24.81 -5.74 41.60
CA THR A 122 -24.18 -4.56 42.21
C THR A 122 -24.11 -3.44 41.19
N VAL A 123 -24.87 -2.38 41.42
CA VAL A 123 -24.88 -1.18 40.59
C VAL A 123 -23.87 -0.17 41.13
N ILE A 124 -22.99 0.31 40.26
CA ILE A 124 -21.96 1.28 40.58
C ILE A 124 -22.24 2.62 39.92
N GLU A 125 -22.05 3.69 40.68
CA GLU A 125 -21.88 5.04 40.15
C GLU A 125 -20.48 5.56 40.48
N ILE A 126 -19.70 5.88 39.46
CA ILE A 126 -18.44 6.62 39.60
C ILE A 126 -18.77 8.10 39.41
N ASP A 127 -18.49 8.89 40.44
CA ASP A 127 -18.66 10.35 40.46
C ASP A 127 -17.27 11.01 40.38
N LEU A 128 -17.04 11.67 39.25
CA LEU A 128 -15.85 12.47 38.96
C LEU A 128 -16.22 13.92 39.20
N ASP A 129 -15.56 14.57 40.16
CA ASP A 129 -15.77 16.00 40.46
C ASP A 129 -15.47 16.86 39.23
N ASP A 130 -16.43 17.71 38.81
CA ASP A 130 -16.32 18.44 37.53
C ASP A 130 -15.15 19.44 37.55
N ALA A 131 -14.93 20.14 38.68
CA ALA A 131 -13.84 21.09 38.80
C ALA A 131 -12.46 20.41 38.78
N GLU A 132 -12.33 19.28 39.49
CA GLU A 132 -11.12 18.46 39.45
C GLU A 132 -10.86 17.89 38.05
N LEU A 133 -11.91 17.39 37.40
CA LEU A 133 -11.82 16.80 36.07
C LEU A 133 -11.38 17.83 35.01
N GLU A 134 -11.94 19.04 35.03
CA GLU A 134 -11.52 20.12 34.14
C GLU A 134 -10.04 20.49 34.34
N GLN A 135 -9.56 20.49 35.60
CA GLN A 135 -8.16 20.77 35.90
C GLN A 135 -7.25 19.64 35.41
N LEU A 136 -7.62 18.38 35.66
CA LEU A 136 -6.88 17.21 35.17
C LEU A 136 -6.72 17.27 33.65
N ILE A 137 -7.81 17.51 32.92
CA ILE A 137 -7.81 17.58 31.46
C ILE A 137 -6.88 18.72 30.96
N LYS A 138 -6.93 19.90 31.59
CA LYS A 138 -6.00 21.02 31.28
C LYS A 138 -4.54 20.64 31.47
N ASP A 139 -4.25 19.86 32.52
CA ASP A 139 -2.91 19.36 32.81
C ASP A 139 -2.55 18.10 32.00
N ASN A 140 -3.37 17.75 31.01
CA ASN A 140 -3.20 16.59 30.15
C ASN A 140 -3.22 15.24 30.90
N LYS A 141 -3.84 15.20 32.08
CA LYS A 141 -4.07 14.04 32.93
C LYS A 141 -5.52 13.59 32.84
N HIS A 142 -5.75 12.30 32.98
CA HIS A 142 -7.09 11.71 32.82
C HIS A 142 -7.35 10.69 33.93
N PRO A 143 -8.58 10.61 34.47
CA PRO A 143 -8.92 9.63 35.50
C PRO A 143 -8.95 8.19 34.95
N LEU A 144 -9.28 8.01 33.67
CA LEU A 144 -9.32 6.70 33.01
C LEU A 144 -8.15 6.53 32.03
N HIS A 145 -7.62 5.31 31.91
CA HIS A 145 -6.65 4.98 30.86
C HIS A 145 -7.19 3.92 29.89
N ARG A 146 -6.81 4.00 28.62
CA ARG A 146 -7.24 3.06 27.56
C ARG A 146 -6.29 1.87 27.52
N ILE A 147 -6.78 0.65 27.73
CA ILE A 147 -5.93 -0.57 27.87
C ILE A 147 -6.07 -1.59 26.74
N ASP A 148 -7.01 -1.39 25.82
CA ASP A 148 -7.24 -2.17 24.61
C ASP A 148 -6.61 -1.55 23.36
N GLY A 149 -5.85 -0.45 23.49
CA GLY A 149 -5.29 0.26 22.35
C GLY A 149 -6.31 1.11 21.57
N ASN A 150 -7.48 1.47 22.16
CA ASN A 150 -8.62 2.03 21.43
C ASN A 150 -8.34 3.34 20.66
N HIS A 151 -7.93 3.20 19.41
CA HIS A 151 -7.78 4.29 18.46
C HIS A 151 -9.13 4.91 18.02
N ARG A 152 -10.25 4.20 18.26
CA ARG A 152 -11.59 4.69 17.90
C ARG A 152 -12.07 5.81 18.82
N LEU A 153 -11.69 5.78 20.10
CA LEU A 153 -11.94 6.89 21.02
C LEU A 153 -11.14 8.13 20.60
N THR A 154 -9.90 7.96 20.16
CA THR A 154 -9.08 9.07 19.63
C THR A 154 -9.72 9.70 18.39
N ALA A 155 -10.20 8.88 17.44
CA ALA A 155 -10.91 9.40 16.28
C ALA A 155 -12.19 10.16 16.67
N ALA A 156 -12.93 9.69 17.68
CA ALA A 156 -14.15 10.36 18.14
C ALA A 156 -13.91 11.75 18.78
N GLU A 157 -12.70 12.05 19.24
CA GLU A 157 -12.32 13.38 19.74
C GLU A 157 -12.31 14.43 18.62
N GLU A 158 -11.81 14.05 17.44
CA GLU A 158 -11.64 14.93 16.29
C GLU A 158 -12.94 15.13 15.50
N ILE A 159 -13.90 14.19 15.61
CA ILE A 159 -15.12 14.23 14.79
C ILE A 159 -16.18 15.18 15.39
N THR A 160 -16.60 16.16 14.59
CA THR A 160 -17.59 17.18 14.97
C THR A 160 -19.05 16.81 14.66
N SER A 161 -19.31 15.65 14.03
CA SER A 161 -20.66 15.21 13.66
C SER A 161 -21.61 15.07 14.86
N ASP A 162 -22.83 15.61 14.74
CA ASP A 162 -23.89 15.53 15.74
C ASP A 162 -24.25 14.08 16.10
N ARG A 163 -24.21 13.16 15.13
CA ARG A 163 -24.50 11.72 15.30
C ARG A 163 -23.59 11.09 16.37
N ILE A 164 -22.31 11.47 16.39
CA ILE A 164 -21.32 10.92 17.33
C ILE A 164 -21.48 11.55 18.71
N GLY A 165 -21.89 12.82 18.80
CA GLY A 165 -22.11 13.52 20.07
C GLY A 165 -23.13 12.82 20.99
N THR A 166 -24.12 12.15 20.41
CA THR A 166 -25.18 11.45 21.17
C THR A 166 -25.01 9.94 21.22
N MET A 167 -23.97 9.38 20.60
CA MET A 167 -23.80 7.93 20.49
C MET A 167 -23.33 7.31 21.81
N ASN A 168 -24.09 6.34 22.31
CA ASN A 168 -23.69 5.51 23.44
C ASN A 168 -22.90 4.30 22.96
N ILE A 169 -21.78 4.00 23.62
CA ILE A 169 -20.96 2.82 23.35
C ILE A 169 -20.82 1.97 24.62
N PRO A 170 -20.67 0.64 24.48
CA PRO A 170 -20.37 -0.23 25.61
C PRO A 170 -18.95 0.04 26.14
N PHE A 171 -18.78 -0.03 27.44
CA PHE A 171 -17.49 0.06 28.12
C PHE A 171 -17.31 -1.02 29.17
N CYS A 172 -16.06 -1.35 29.45
CA CYS A 172 -15.59 -2.12 30.59
C CYS A 172 -14.49 -1.32 31.29
N ILE A 173 -14.71 -0.90 32.54
CA ILE A 173 -13.71 -0.22 33.37
C ILE A 173 -13.14 -1.25 34.36
N VAL A 174 -11.88 -1.60 34.20
CA VAL A 174 -11.14 -2.45 35.14
C VAL A 174 -10.69 -1.61 36.33
N LEU A 175 -11.00 -2.07 37.54
CA LEU A 175 -10.65 -1.39 38.77
C LEU A 175 -9.28 -1.84 39.29
N PHE A 176 -8.44 -0.86 39.62
CA PHE A 176 -7.14 -1.06 40.26
C PHE A 176 -7.09 -0.34 41.59
N GLU A 177 -6.23 -0.79 42.49
CA GLU A 177 -5.95 -0.10 43.75
C GLU A 177 -4.56 0.51 43.69
N GLU A 178 -4.43 1.72 44.22
CA GLU A 178 -3.13 2.38 44.41
C GLU A 178 -3.10 2.94 45.84
N THR A 179 -2.49 2.16 46.75
CA THR A 179 -2.38 2.52 48.16
C THR A 179 -1.03 3.17 48.42
N PHE A 180 -1.04 4.34 49.05
CA PHE A 180 0.15 5.05 49.47
C PHE A 180 0.43 4.80 50.95
N GLU A 181 1.64 4.33 51.25
CA GLU A 181 2.10 3.98 52.58
C GLU A 181 3.48 4.60 52.86
N GLU A 182 3.77 4.90 54.13
CA GLU A 182 5.13 5.24 54.55
C GLU A 182 5.93 3.96 54.81
N LYS A 183 7.00 3.76 54.03
CA LYS A 183 7.95 2.65 54.22
C LYS A 183 9.32 3.20 54.54
N PHE A 184 10.05 2.51 55.42
CA PHE A 184 11.43 2.87 55.72
C PHE A 184 12.32 2.54 54.51
N ASN A 185 12.97 3.55 53.94
CA ASN A 185 13.96 3.36 52.89
C ASN A 185 15.35 3.17 53.54
N PRO A 186 15.98 1.98 53.42
CA PRO A 186 17.27 1.70 54.05
C PRO A 186 18.44 2.48 53.43
N VAL A 187 18.31 2.94 52.19
CA VAL A 187 19.35 3.72 51.48
C VAL A 187 19.36 5.17 51.97
N THR A 188 18.18 5.79 52.04
CA THR A 188 18.04 7.20 52.47
C THR A 188 17.88 7.35 53.98
N LYS A 189 17.68 6.23 54.70
CA LYS A 189 17.44 6.14 56.16
C LYS A 189 16.26 6.98 56.63
N LYS A 190 15.25 7.17 55.78
CA LYS A 190 14.05 7.96 56.08
C LYS A 190 12.79 7.17 55.78
N MET A 191 11.69 7.55 56.44
CA MET A 191 10.36 7.13 56.02
C MET A 191 10.03 7.85 54.73
N GLU A 192 9.71 7.09 53.69
CA GLU A 192 9.34 7.62 52.39
C GLU A 192 7.95 7.11 52.01
N LYS A 193 7.17 8.00 51.40
CA LYS A 193 5.86 7.65 50.89
C LYS A 193 6.03 6.89 49.58
N THR A 194 5.54 5.66 49.56
CA THR A 194 5.61 4.75 48.41
C THR A 194 4.22 4.29 48.02
N SER A 195 3.95 4.08 46.73
CA SER A 195 2.73 3.44 46.25
C SER A 195 2.99 2.01 45.80
N ASP A 196 1.98 1.15 45.89
CA ASP A 196 1.99 -0.12 45.18
C ASP A 196 1.79 0.10 43.68
N THR A 197 2.75 -0.33 42.86
CA THR A 197 2.74 -0.23 41.40
C THR A 197 2.39 -1.56 40.72
N SER A 198 1.91 -2.56 41.47
CA SER A 198 1.49 -3.87 40.94
C SER A 198 0.49 -3.77 39.78
N PHE A 199 -0.34 -2.72 39.76
CA PHE A 199 -1.29 -2.44 38.69
C PHE A 199 -0.60 -2.19 37.32
N GLU A 200 0.60 -1.60 37.28
CA GLU A 200 1.29 -1.28 36.01
C GLU A 200 1.68 -2.54 35.25
N LYS A 201 2.14 -3.56 35.98
CA LYS A 201 2.45 -4.88 35.43
C LYS A 201 1.19 -5.52 34.84
N PHE A 202 0.09 -5.45 35.57
CA PHE A 202 -1.18 -6.03 35.14
C PHE A 202 -1.71 -5.33 33.88
N GLU A 203 -1.74 -3.99 33.87
CA GLU A 203 -2.19 -3.19 32.73
C GLU A 203 -1.42 -3.53 31.45
N LYS A 204 -0.08 -3.62 31.53
CA LYS A 204 0.79 -4.00 30.40
C LYS A 204 0.52 -5.44 29.91
N VAL A 205 0.28 -6.38 30.83
CA VAL A 205 -0.02 -7.79 30.48
C VAL A 205 -1.40 -7.92 29.84
N VAL A 206 -2.41 -7.20 30.33
CA VAL A 206 -3.75 -7.16 29.72
C VAL A 206 -3.69 -6.56 28.33
N PHE A 207 -3.01 -5.43 28.16
CA PHE A 207 -2.77 -4.82 26.85
C PHE A 207 -2.12 -5.82 25.88
N TYR A 208 -1.06 -6.53 26.32
CA TYR A 208 -0.43 -7.58 25.52
C TYR A 208 -1.40 -8.72 25.17
N ASN A 209 -2.14 -9.25 26.13
CA ASN A 209 -3.02 -10.40 25.91
C ASN A 209 -4.17 -10.08 24.94
N ILE A 210 -4.77 -8.89 25.04
CA ILE A 210 -5.85 -8.45 24.15
C ILE A 210 -5.33 -8.33 22.71
N ASN A 211 -4.16 -7.72 22.54
CA ASN A 211 -3.64 -7.36 21.21
C ASN A 211 -2.80 -8.44 20.53
N SER A 212 -2.19 -9.37 21.27
CA SER A 212 -1.27 -10.39 20.69
C SER A 212 -1.91 -11.76 20.48
N LYS A 213 -2.96 -12.11 21.24
CA LYS A 213 -3.59 -13.45 21.17
C LYS A 213 -4.76 -13.52 20.21
N THR A 214 -5.25 -12.39 19.72
CA THR A 214 -6.27 -12.33 18.69
C THR A 214 -5.59 -12.37 17.33
N VAL A 215 -5.80 -13.46 16.57
CA VAL A 215 -5.44 -13.48 15.15
C VAL A 215 -6.64 -12.91 14.39
N PRO A 216 -6.55 -11.71 13.80
CA PRO A 216 -7.67 -11.15 13.04
C PRO A 216 -8.00 -12.06 11.86
N LEU A 217 -9.28 -12.15 11.51
CA LEU A 217 -9.67 -12.75 10.24
C LEU A 217 -9.00 -12.00 9.09
N THR A 218 -8.51 -12.74 8.10
CA THR A 218 -7.89 -12.13 6.92
C THR A 218 -8.92 -11.33 6.13
N LEU A 219 -8.45 -10.41 5.27
CA LEU A 219 -9.34 -9.68 4.36
C LEU A 219 -10.19 -10.65 3.52
N GLU A 220 -9.58 -11.72 3.01
CA GLU A 220 -10.28 -12.75 2.25
C GLU A 220 -11.42 -13.38 3.06
N GLN A 221 -11.16 -13.76 4.32
CA GLN A 221 -12.15 -14.38 5.19
C GLN A 221 -13.33 -13.43 5.45
N ASN A 222 -13.06 -12.15 5.70
CA ASN A 222 -14.10 -11.14 5.87
C ASN A 222 -14.91 -10.91 4.59
N LEU A 223 -14.24 -10.75 3.44
CA LEU A 223 -14.89 -10.55 2.14
C LEU A 223 -15.76 -11.76 1.78
N ARG A 224 -15.30 -12.98 2.05
CA ARG A 224 -16.03 -14.21 1.74
C ARG A 224 -17.39 -14.28 2.40
N VAL A 225 -17.53 -13.84 3.66
CA VAL A 225 -18.80 -13.91 4.40
C VAL A 225 -19.88 -13.05 3.77
N ILE A 226 -19.51 -11.90 3.16
CA ILE A 226 -20.48 -10.93 2.63
C ILE A 226 -20.63 -11.07 1.10
N ILE A 227 -19.51 -11.15 0.36
CA ILE A 227 -19.54 -11.24 -1.11
C ILE A 227 -20.27 -12.50 -1.59
N ASN A 228 -20.19 -13.62 -0.88
CA ASN A 228 -20.84 -14.86 -1.33
C ASN A 228 -22.28 -15.03 -0.82
N ASP A 229 -22.75 -14.17 0.08
CA ASP A 229 -24.07 -14.30 0.67
C ASP A 229 -25.12 -13.48 -0.09
N GLU A 230 -25.66 -14.07 -1.15
CA GLU A 230 -26.72 -13.46 -1.97
C GLU A 230 -28.08 -13.43 -1.29
N LYS A 231 -28.27 -14.26 -0.27
CA LYS A 231 -29.54 -14.34 0.44
C LYS A 231 -29.75 -13.11 1.30
N HIS A 232 -28.69 -12.63 1.95
CA HIS A 232 -28.77 -11.50 2.88
C HIS A 232 -28.17 -10.20 2.34
N PHE A 233 -27.36 -10.25 1.28
CA PHE A 233 -26.77 -9.06 0.67
C PHE A 233 -27.04 -9.03 -0.82
N ASN A 234 -28.02 -8.22 -1.26
CA ASN A 234 -28.26 -7.98 -2.68
C ASN A 234 -27.14 -7.09 -3.30
N GLU A 235 -27.18 -6.85 -4.62
CA GLU A 235 -26.13 -6.08 -5.29
C GLU A 235 -26.06 -4.61 -4.84
N GLU A 236 -27.20 -3.99 -4.54
CA GLU A 236 -27.26 -2.60 -4.05
C GLU A 236 -26.65 -2.48 -2.64
N GLU A 237 -26.92 -3.43 -1.76
CA GLU A 237 -26.32 -3.50 -0.42
C GLU A 237 -24.81 -3.76 -0.51
N LEU A 238 -24.39 -4.70 -1.36
CA LEU A 238 -22.98 -4.99 -1.56
C LEU A 238 -22.20 -3.79 -2.09
N LYS A 239 -22.83 -3.03 -3.02
CA LYS A 239 -22.26 -1.80 -3.56
C LYS A 239 -22.12 -0.70 -2.52
N LYS A 240 -23.02 -0.63 -1.52
CA LYS A 240 -22.88 0.31 -0.39
C LYS A 240 -21.71 -0.07 0.52
N ILE A 241 -21.52 -1.37 0.80
CA ILE A 241 -20.49 -1.85 1.74
C ILE A 241 -19.08 -1.83 1.11
N PHE A 242 -18.93 -2.29 -0.13
CA PHE A 242 -17.61 -2.47 -0.78
C PHE A 242 -17.41 -1.62 -2.03
N GLY A 243 -18.35 -0.74 -2.36
CA GLY A 243 -18.35 -0.04 -3.64
C GLY A 243 -18.67 -0.97 -4.82
N LYS A 244 -18.54 -0.44 -6.04
CA LYS A 244 -18.75 -1.23 -7.26
C LYS A 244 -17.85 -2.47 -7.34
N SER A 245 -16.63 -2.38 -6.81
CA SER A 245 -15.66 -3.49 -6.85
C SER A 245 -16.20 -4.77 -6.21
N GLY A 246 -16.93 -4.68 -5.10
CA GLY A 246 -17.54 -5.85 -4.45
C GLY A 246 -18.53 -6.60 -5.34
N VAL A 247 -19.37 -5.86 -6.08
CA VAL A 247 -20.34 -6.42 -7.04
C VAL A 247 -19.63 -7.14 -8.18
N LEU A 248 -18.57 -6.52 -8.74
CA LEU A 248 -17.79 -7.12 -9.81
C LEU A 248 -17.06 -8.39 -9.36
N VAL A 249 -16.52 -8.42 -8.13
CA VAL A 249 -15.91 -9.63 -7.55
C VAL A 249 -16.94 -10.75 -7.42
N ARG A 250 -18.17 -10.46 -6.97
CA ARG A 250 -19.25 -11.46 -6.90
C ARG A 250 -19.57 -12.03 -8.28
N LYS A 251 -19.71 -11.16 -9.29
CA LYS A 251 -19.96 -11.58 -10.68
C LYS A 251 -18.82 -12.45 -11.22
N LEU A 252 -17.56 -12.05 -11.02
CA LEU A 252 -16.39 -12.82 -11.44
C LEU A 252 -16.35 -14.21 -10.79
N TYR A 253 -16.60 -14.27 -9.48
CA TYR A 253 -16.63 -15.53 -8.73
C TYR A 253 -17.63 -16.53 -9.34
N LYS A 254 -18.83 -16.06 -9.71
CA LYS A 254 -19.84 -16.88 -10.40
C LYS A 254 -19.38 -17.39 -11.76
N GLN A 255 -18.63 -16.59 -12.51
CA GLN A 255 -18.19 -16.94 -13.86
C GLN A 255 -16.99 -17.89 -13.92
N ILE A 256 -16.11 -17.87 -12.90
CA ILE A 256 -14.93 -18.75 -12.85
C ILE A 256 -15.33 -20.16 -12.39
N GLY A 257 -16.28 -20.28 -11.46
CA GLY A 257 -16.62 -21.57 -10.85
C GLY A 257 -15.53 -22.01 -9.88
N ASP A 258 -14.75 -23.04 -10.23
CA ASP A 258 -13.68 -23.57 -9.38
C ASP A 258 -12.32 -22.93 -9.68
N ILE A 259 -11.89 -22.04 -8.79
CA ILE A 259 -10.59 -21.35 -8.85
C ILE A 259 -9.41 -22.32 -8.84
N ASN A 260 -9.55 -23.52 -8.26
CA ASN A 260 -8.49 -24.52 -8.22
C ASN A 260 -8.09 -25.04 -9.61
N LEU A 261 -8.93 -24.81 -10.63
CA LEU A 261 -8.60 -25.12 -12.03
C LEU A 261 -7.51 -24.21 -12.60
N LEU A 262 -7.30 -23.03 -12.02
CA LEU A 262 -6.25 -22.07 -12.40
C LEU A 262 -4.90 -22.46 -11.79
N LYS A 263 -4.42 -23.67 -12.12
CA LYS A 263 -3.23 -24.31 -11.52
C LYS A 263 -1.94 -23.47 -11.58
N GLY A 264 -1.79 -22.60 -12.58
CA GLY A 264 -0.60 -21.75 -12.75
C GLY A 264 -0.54 -20.61 -11.74
N ILE A 265 -1.69 -20.15 -11.24
CA ILE A 265 -1.81 -19.01 -10.32
C ILE A 265 -2.56 -19.38 -9.02
N ASN A 266 -2.85 -20.67 -8.81
CA ASN A 266 -3.61 -21.13 -7.65
C ASN A 266 -2.91 -20.78 -6.31
N HIS A 267 -1.58 -20.81 -6.29
CA HIS A 267 -0.80 -20.42 -5.11
C HIS A 267 -1.04 -18.97 -4.69
N LEU A 268 -1.39 -18.08 -5.63
CA LEU A 268 -1.80 -16.70 -5.33
C LEU A 268 -3.29 -16.61 -4.95
N LEU A 269 -4.16 -17.34 -5.65
CA LEU A 269 -5.61 -17.14 -5.54
C LEU A 269 -6.29 -17.93 -4.40
N HIS A 270 -5.78 -19.11 -4.02
CA HIS A 270 -6.49 -20.05 -3.14
C HIS A 270 -7.00 -19.42 -1.83
N ASN A 271 -6.25 -18.49 -1.25
CA ASN A 271 -6.57 -17.81 0.00
C ASN A 271 -6.73 -16.29 -0.13
N ASN A 272 -6.64 -15.72 -1.35
CA ASN A 272 -6.66 -14.28 -1.59
C ASN A 272 -7.51 -13.87 -2.80
N PHE A 273 -8.31 -14.76 -3.38
CA PHE A 273 -9.06 -14.50 -4.62
C PHE A 273 -9.89 -13.21 -4.57
N ARG A 274 -10.69 -13.00 -3.52
CA ARG A 274 -11.56 -11.82 -3.41
C ARG A 274 -10.74 -10.57 -3.17
N GLY A 275 -9.71 -10.65 -2.32
CA GLY A 275 -8.80 -9.53 -2.06
C GLY A 275 -8.07 -9.05 -3.32
N LEU A 276 -7.49 -9.98 -4.07
CA LEU A 276 -6.78 -9.69 -5.33
C LEU A 276 -7.75 -9.23 -6.43
N SER A 277 -8.89 -9.90 -6.57
CA SER A 277 -9.94 -9.52 -7.54
C SER A 277 -10.50 -8.13 -7.25
N LYS A 278 -10.69 -7.79 -5.96
CA LYS A 278 -11.13 -6.45 -5.56
C LYS A 278 -10.10 -5.40 -5.97
N SER A 279 -8.82 -5.66 -5.72
CA SER A 279 -7.72 -4.76 -6.06
C SER A 279 -7.62 -4.49 -7.58
N ILE A 280 -7.77 -5.53 -8.41
CA ILE A 280 -7.77 -5.36 -9.88
C ILE A 280 -9.00 -4.57 -10.35
N PHE A 281 -10.20 -4.86 -9.84
CA PHE A 281 -11.39 -4.10 -10.21
C PHE A 281 -11.29 -2.63 -9.78
N GLU A 282 -10.79 -2.35 -8.57
CA GLU A 282 -10.55 -0.97 -8.12
C GLU A 282 -9.62 -0.19 -9.07
N SER A 283 -8.65 -0.87 -9.70
CA SER A 283 -7.74 -0.23 -10.67
C SER A 283 -8.33 -0.04 -12.08
N LEU A 284 -9.42 -0.74 -12.41
CA LEU A 284 -10.01 -0.78 -13.75
C LEU A 284 -11.44 -0.23 -13.82
N ILE A 285 -12.07 0.10 -12.69
CA ILE A 285 -13.40 0.71 -12.68
C ILE A 285 -13.39 1.99 -13.53
N GLY A 286 -14.35 2.07 -14.47
CA GLY A 286 -14.50 3.20 -15.38
C GLY A 286 -13.74 3.08 -16.69
N THR A 287 -12.92 2.04 -16.90
CA THR A 287 -12.25 1.83 -18.21
C THR A 287 -13.18 1.29 -19.29
N MET A 288 -14.22 0.54 -18.88
CA MET A 288 -15.23 -0.02 -19.77
C MET A 288 -16.53 -0.33 -18.97
N GLU A 289 -17.54 -0.85 -19.67
CA GLU A 289 -18.80 -1.31 -19.06
C GLU A 289 -18.55 -2.49 -18.10
N ASP A 290 -19.33 -2.57 -17.02
CA ASP A 290 -19.09 -3.44 -15.86
C ASP A 290 -19.13 -4.94 -16.22
N ASP A 291 -20.10 -5.40 -17.00
CA ASP A 291 -20.20 -6.82 -17.40
C ASP A 291 -19.10 -7.20 -18.41
N LYS A 292 -18.76 -6.28 -19.32
CA LYS A 292 -17.58 -6.44 -20.19
C LYS A 292 -16.30 -6.51 -19.37
N LEU A 293 -16.13 -5.67 -18.36
CA LEU A 293 -14.95 -5.64 -17.50
C LEU A 293 -14.77 -6.97 -16.75
N VAL A 294 -15.84 -7.54 -16.19
CA VAL A 294 -15.79 -8.86 -15.54
C VAL A 294 -15.32 -9.93 -16.52
N THR A 295 -15.80 -9.89 -17.76
CA THR A 295 -15.43 -10.84 -18.81
C THR A 295 -13.95 -10.70 -19.20
N GLU A 296 -13.46 -9.49 -19.44
CA GLU A 296 -12.04 -9.27 -19.76
C GLU A 296 -11.11 -9.65 -18.59
N VAL A 297 -11.50 -9.38 -17.34
CA VAL A 297 -10.73 -9.82 -16.16
C VAL A 297 -10.67 -11.35 -16.07
N LYS A 298 -11.78 -12.05 -16.37
CA LYS A 298 -11.80 -13.51 -16.44
C LYS A 298 -10.86 -14.04 -17.53
N GLU A 299 -10.92 -13.49 -18.74
CA GLU A 299 -10.03 -13.87 -19.84
C GLU A 299 -8.56 -13.58 -19.50
N SER A 300 -8.32 -12.48 -18.80
CA SER A 300 -7.00 -12.11 -18.33
C SER A 300 -6.45 -13.09 -17.30
N LEU A 301 -7.26 -13.55 -16.34
CA LEU A 301 -6.89 -14.60 -15.39
C LEU A 301 -6.49 -15.90 -16.10
N LEU A 302 -7.22 -16.30 -17.15
CA LEU A 302 -6.87 -17.47 -17.96
C LEU A 302 -5.53 -17.27 -18.70
N THR A 303 -5.34 -16.10 -19.29
CA THR A 303 -4.11 -15.75 -20.03
C THR A 303 -2.89 -15.74 -19.10
N VAL A 304 -3.00 -15.10 -17.95
CA VAL A 304 -1.92 -15.02 -16.95
C VAL A 304 -1.69 -16.39 -16.28
N ASN A 305 -2.73 -17.21 -16.11
CA ASN A 305 -2.59 -18.60 -15.66
C ASN A 305 -1.71 -19.42 -16.61
N GLU A 306 -1.93 -19.33 -17.92
CA GLU A 306 -1.08 -20.03 -18.90
C GLU A 306 0.34 -19.46 -18.95
N LEU A 307 0.50 -18.13 -18.78
CA LEU A 307 1.82 -17.51 -18.65
C LEU A 307 2.62 -18.11 -17.49
N TYR A 308 2.02 -18.21 -16.30
CA TYR A 308 2.69 -18.78 -15.11
C TYR A 308 2.97 -20.28 -15.25
N LYS A 309 2.17 -21.02 -16.03
CA LYS A 309 2.45 -22.43 -16.33
C LYS A 309 3.63 -22.60 -17.28
N GLY A 310 3.67 -21.79 -18.34
CA GLY A 310 4.63 -21.93 -19.43
C GLY A 310 5.98 -21.25 -19.17
N GLN A 311 6.03 -20.23 -18.32
CA GLN A 311 7.25 -19.48 -18.04
C GLN A 311 7.89 -19.91 -16.71
N GLU A 312 9.04 -20.57 -16.80
CA GLU A 312 9.76 -21.13 -15.64
C GLU A 312 10.08 -20.07 -14.58
N LYS A 313 10.47 -18.86 -15.01
CA LYS A 313 10.79 -17.74 -14.10
C LYS A 313 9.60 -17.22 -13.29
N LEU A 314 8.37 -17.43 -13.76
CA LEU A 314 7.14 -16.99 -13.08
C LEU A 314 6.45 -18.13 -12.31
N LYS A 315 6.81 -19.37 -12.59
CA LYS A 315 6.20 -20.54 -11.96
C LYS A 315 6.39 -20.52 -10.45
N GLY A 316 5.29 -20.49 -9.71
CA GLY A 316 5.31 -20.42 -8.24
C GLY A 316 5.68 -19.04 -7.67
N ASN A 317 5.76 -18.00 -8.50
CA ASN A 317 6.00 -16.63 -8.03
C ASN A 317 4.81 -16.12 -7.20
N ASN A 318 5.07 -15.66 -5.98
CA ASN A 318 4.04 -15.23 -5.02
C ASN A 318 3.87 -13.69 -4.96
N SER A 319 4.44 -12.94 -5.91
CA SER A 319 4.35 -11.47 -5.91
C SER A 319 2.95 -11.03 -6.36
N GLU A 320 2.08 -10.72 -5.39
CA GLU A 320 0.72 -10.24 -5.64
C GLU A 320 0.70 -8.98 -6.50
N GLY A 321 1.63 -8.05 -6.26
CA GLY A 321 1.72 -6.82 -7.05
C GLY A 321 2.08 -7.06 -8.51
N LEU A 322 3.01 -7.96 -8.79
CA LEU A 322 3.36 -8.33 -10.16
C LEU A 322 2.19 -9.02 -10.85
N PHE A 323 1.54 -9.95 -10.15
CA PHE A 323 0.33 -10.62 -10.64
C PHE A 323 -0.78 -9.63 -11.02
N THR A 324 -1.09 -8.68 -10.12
CA THR A 324 -2.10 -7.64 -10.40
C THR A 324 -1.69 -6.73 -11.55
N ALA A 325 -0.41 -6.35 -11.68
CA ALA A 325 0.06 -5.52 -12.80
C ALA A 325 -0.04 -6.24 -14.16
N LEU A 326 0.24 -7.56 -14.20
CA LEU A 326 0.05 -8.38 -15.41
C LEU A 326 -1.41 -8.39 -15.85
N LEU A 327 -2.35 -8.62 -14.91
CA LEU A 327 -3.78 -8.56 -15.21
C LEU A 327 -4.20 -7.16 -15.69
N TYR A 328 -3.71 -6.11 -15.03
CA TYR A 328 -4.04 -4.74 -15.37
C TYR A 328 -3.71 -4.41 -16.83
N TYR A 329 -2.47 -4.64 -17.26
CA TYR A 329 -2.09 -4.37 -18.64
C TYR A 329 -2.82 -5.27 -19.62
N ASN A 330 -3.03 -6.55 -19.29
CA ASN A 330 -3.71 -7.46 -20.20
C ASN A 330 -5.18 -7.07 -20.45
N VAL A 331 -5.86 -6.48 -19.46
CA VAL A 331 -7.22 -5.95 -19.63
C VAL A 331 -7.22 -4.58 -20.30
N LYS A 332 -6.32 -3.66 -19.89
CA LYS A 332 -6.36 -2.26 -20.32
C LYS A 332 -5.69 -2.01 -21.67
N ASP A 333 -4.59 -2.70 -21.97
CA ASP A 333 -3.73 -2.47 -23.14
C ASP A 333 -2.94 -3.75 -23.51
N LYS A 334 -3.57 -4.61 -24.34
CA LYS A 334 -2.99 -5.91 -24.76
C LYS A 334 -1.61 -5.77 -25.43
N PRO A 335 -1.34 -4.75 -26.27
CA PRO A 335 0.01 -4.47 -26.75
C PRO A 335 1.02 -4.16 -25.62
N LYS A 336 0.71 -3.22 -24.71
CA LYS A 336 1.59 -2.92 -23.56
C LYS A 336 1.79 -4.11 -22.64
N TYR A 337 0.81 -5.01 -22.52
CA TYR A 337 0.96 -6.24 -21.76
C TYR A 337 2.11 -7.12 -22.25
N ASN A 338 2.25 -7.29 -23.57
CA ASN A 338 3.35 -8.08 -24.11
C ASN A 338 4.70 -7.44 -23.77
N PHE A 339 4.80 -6.12 -23.91
CA PHE A 339 6.02 -5.41 -23.57
C PHE A 339 6.32 -5.47 -22.06
N PHE A 340 5.31 -5.32 -21.21
CA PHE A 340 5.45 -5.43 -19.75
C PHE A 340 5.94 -6.83 -19.35
N LYS A 341 5.35 -7.88 -19.92
CA LYS A 341 5.76 -9.27 -19.71
C LYS A 341 7.24 -9.48 -20.05
N GLU A 342 7.68 -9.03 -21.23
CA GLU A 342 9.09 -9.17 -21.62
C GLU A 342 10.03 -8.35 -20.73
N TRP A 343 9.63 -7.12 -20.38
CA TRP A 343 10.37 -6.27 -19.45
C TRP A 343 10.57 -6.94 -18.09
N VAL A 344 9.52 -7.56 -17.54
CA VAL A 344 9.59 -8.30 -16.27
C VAL A 344 10.61 -9.43 -16.33
N ILE A 345 10.58 -10.23 -17.41
CA ILE A 345 11.45 -11.41 -17.58
C ILE A 345 12.90 -11.03 -17.85
N LYS A 346 13.13 -9.99 -18.66
CA LYS A 346 14.46 -9.54 -19.06
C LYS A 346 15.19 -8.81 -17.94
N HIS A 347 14.48 -7.99 -17.17
CA HIS A 347 15.06 -7.17 -16.11
C HIS A 347 14.93 -7.80 -14.71
N HIS A 348 14.60 -9.09 -14.62
CA HIS A 348 14.52 -9.82 -13.35
C HIS A 348 13.53 -9.22 -12.33
N ILE A 349 12.51 -8.50 -12.81
CA ILE A 349 11.51 -7.85 -11.95
C ILE A 349 10.71 -8.89 -11.14
N PHE A 350 10.61 -10.13 -11.65
CA PHE A 350 9.99 -11.25 -10.96
C PHE A 350 10.69 -11.63 -9.64
N GLU A 351 11.94 -11.23 -9.41
CA GLU A 351 12.66 -11.49 -8.16
C GLU A 351 12.21 -10.55 -7.02
N ILE A 352 11.46 -9.48 -7.35
CA ILE A 352 10.94 -8.52 -6.36
C ILE A 352 9.75 -9.15 -5.63
N LYS A 353 9.98 -9.51 -4.36
CA LYS A 353 8.99 -10.16 -3.50
C LYS A 353 7.86 -9.23 -3.06
N GLU A 354 8.19 -8.00 -2.71
CA GLU A 354 7.25 -7.01 -2.18
C GLU A 354 7.21 -5.77 -3.06
N ALA A 355 6.32 -5.78 -4.05
CA ALA A 355 6.04 -4.62 -4.88
C ALA A 355 4.54 -4.33 -4.86
N ARG A 356 4.16 -3.05 -4.80
CA ARG A 356 2.77 -2.64 -5.06
C ARG A 356 2.55 -2.58 -6.56
N TYR A 357 1.39 -3.05 -7.03
CA TYR A 357 1.10 -3.07 -8.46
C TYR A 357 1.11 -1.68 -9.09
N GLN A 358 0.64 -0.64 -8.39
CA GLN A 358 0.72 0.74 -8.88
C GLN A 358 2.16 1.17 -9.15
N THR A 359 3.08 0.83 -8.24
CA THR A 359 4.49 1.19 -8.40
C THR A 359 5.10 0.52 -9.62
N LEU A 360 4.76 -0.74 -9.89
CA LEU A 360 5.22 -1.45 -11.09
C LEU A 360 4.66 -0.81 -12.37
N ILE A 361 3.37 -0.48 -12.37
CA ILE A 361 2.71 0.22 -13.48
C ILE A 361 3.36 1.58 -13.72
N ASP A 362 3.53 2.41 -12.68
CA ASP A 362 4.11 3.75 -12.80
C ASP A 362 5.55 3.71 -13.33
N ILE A 363 6.36 2.75 -12.87
CA ILE A 363 7.73 2.57 -13.38
C ILE A 363 7.70 2.14 -14.83
N PHE A 364 6.88 1.14 -15.16
CA PHE A 364 6.83 0.63 -16.53
C PHE A 364 6.23 1.63 -17.52
N ASP A 365 5.21 2.39 -17.14
CA ASP A 365 4.67 3.46 -17.99
C ASP A 365 5.75 4.50 -18.27
N LYS A 366 6.57 4.89 -17.28
CA LYS A 366 7.73 5.76 -17.52
C LYS A 366 8.77 5.14 -18.44
N VAL A 367 9.08 3.85 -18.27
CA VAL A 367 10.06 3.14 -19.12
C VAL A 367 9.53 3.01 -20.56
N SER A 368 8.27 2.65 -20.72
CA SER A 368 7.64 2.45 -22.03
C SER A 368 7.36 3.75 -22.77
N ASP A 369 7.19 4.86 -22.05
CA ASP A 369 7.01 6.18 -22.64
C ASP A 369 8.33 6.87 -23.05
N GLN A 370 9.50 6.29 -22.74
CA GLN A 370 10.77 6.85 -23.18
C GLN A 370 10.90 6.78 -24.71
N THR A 371 11.28 7.92 -25.31
CA THR A 371 11.54 7.99 -26.74
C THR A 371 12.92 7.38 -27.03
N VAL A 372 12.97 6.36 -27.89
CA VAL A 372 14.21 5.83 -28.46
C VAL A 372 14.79 6.88 -29.39
N LYS A 373 15.89 7.52 -28.99
CA LYS A 373 16.56 8.54 -29.81
C LYS A 373 17.64 7.89 -30.68
N VAL A 374 17.66 8.20 -31.97
CA VAL A 374 18.66 7.74 -32.93
C VAL A 374 19.57 8.91 -33.29
N PHE A 375 20.87 8.70 -33.15
CA PHE A 375 21.91 9.64 -33.59
C PHE A 375 22.66 9.03 -34.77
N VAL A 376 22.96 9.86 -35.78
CA VAL A 376 23.75 9.46 -36.96
C VAL A 376 25.00 10.30 -37.03
N ALA A 377 26.14 9.64 -36.92
CA ALA A 377 27.46 10.18 -37.22
C ALA A 377 27.82 9.80 -38.65
N MET A 378 28.10 10.78 -39.52
CA MET A 378 28.51 10.52 -40.89
C MET A 378 29.53 11.56 -41.38
N PRO A 379 30.28 11.30 -42.47
CA PRO A 379 31.10 12.31 -43.10
C PRO A 379 30.21 13.39 -43.77
N TYR A 380 30.68 14.63 -43.78
CA TYR A 380 30.06 15.66 -44.60
C TYR A 380 30.56 15.54 -46.04
N PHE A 381 29.67 15.17 -46.96
CA PHE A 381 29.98 15.05 -48.39
C PHE A 381 29.62 16.35 -49.13
N CYS A 382 28.33 16.66 -49.22
CA CYS A 382 27.78 17.94 -49.68
C CYS A 382 26.38 18.18 -49.10
N MET A 383 25.82 19.37 -49.34
CA MET A 383 24.50 19.74 -48.80
C MET A 383 23.38 18.85 -49.37
N GLU A 384 23.40 18.60 -50.68
CA GLU A 384 22.40 17.78 -51.37
C GLU A 384 22.42 16.32 -50.90
N GLU A 385 23.61 15.77 -50.67
CA GLU A 385 23.75 14.45 -50.08
C GLU A 385 23.21 14.44 -48.66
N VAL A 386 23.62 15.37 -47.79
CA VAL A 386 23.13 15.45 -46.40
C VAL A 386 21.60 15.50 -46.34
N GLU A 387 20.95 16.27 -47.22
CA GLU A 387 19.48 16.28 -47.33
C GLU A 387 18.91 14.91 -47.73
N THR A 388 19.53 14.26 -48.72
CA THR A 388 19.13 12.92 -49.19
C THR A 388 19.23 11.87 -48.09
N TYR A 389 20.34 11.87 -47.32
CA TYR A 389 20.53 10.98 -46.18
C TYR A 389 19.52 11.27 -45.06
N ASN A 390 19.31 12.55 -44.70
CA ASN A 390 18.29 12.93 -43.71
C ASN A 390 16.90 12.39 -44.09
N GLN A 391 16.51 12.53 -45.36
CA GLN A 391 15.23 12.01 -45.84
C GLN A 391 15.18 10.47 -45.78
N ALA A 392 16.26 9.78 -46.13
CA ALA A 392 16.36 8.31 -46.07
C ALA A 392 16.19 7.81 -44.63
N TYR A 393 16.96 8.35 -43.68
CA TYR A 393 16.80 7.99 -42.27
C TYR A 393 15.40 8.32 -41.75
N GLN A 394 14.84 9.48 -42.10
CA GLN A 394 13.49 9.83 -41.68
C GLN A 394 12.43 8.87 -42.24
N ARG A 395 12.58 8.39 -43.50
CA ARG A 395 11.72 7.35 -44.07
C ARG A 395 11.80 6.05 -43.27
N VAL A 396 12.99 5.63 -42.87
CA VAL A 396 13.18 4.45 -42.00
C VAL A 396 12.47 4.62 -40.66
N ILE A 397 12.64 5.76 -39.99
CA ILE A 397 11.97 6.05 -38.71
C ILE A 397 10.46 6.05 -38.87
N ASN A 398 9.93 6.62 -39.95
CA ASN A 398 8.50 6.62 -40.23
C ASN A 398 7.98 5.20 -40.52
N LYS A 399 8.76 4.37 -41.24
CA LYS A 399 8.44 2.96 -41.49
C LYS A 399 8.35 2.17 -40.18
N ILE A 400 9.30 2.37 -39.26
CA ILE A 400 9.27 1.74 -37.92
C ILE A 400 7.99 2.11 -37.16
N LYS A 401 7.64 3.41 -37.14
CA LYS A 401 6.40 3.90 -36.50
C LYS A 401 5.14 3.35 -37.15
N ALA A 402 5.16 3.15 -38.47
CA ALA A 402 4.02 2.57 -39.19
C ALA A 402 3.84 1.08 -38.89
N GLU A 403 4.93 0.33 -38.64
CA GLU A 403 4.86 -1.08 -38.25
C GLU A 403 4.52 -1.29 -36.76
N ASN A 404 4.77 -0.29 -35.90
CA ASN A 404 4.29 -0.23 -34.52
C ASN A 404 4.20 1.23 -34.03
N ASP A 405 2.98 1.71 -33.84
CA ASP A 405 2.66 3.09 -33.43
C ASP A 405 2.99 3.40 -31.96
N GLN A 406 3.18 2.37 -31.13
CA GLN A 406 3.60 2.50 -29.75
C GLN A 406 5.10 2.79 -29.61
N ILE A 407 5.90 2.53 -30.66
CA ILE A 407 7.34 2.84 -30.64
C ILE A 407 7.52 4.34 -30.78
N LYS A 408 7.77 4.99 -29.64
CA LYS A 408 8.26 6.37 -29.61
C LYS A 408 9.73 6.36 -30.04
N ILE A 409 9.99 6.63 -31.31
CA ILE A 409 11.35 6.74 -31.86
C ILE A 409 11.53 8.10 -32.55
N SER A 410 12.71 8.72 -32.40
CA SER A 410 13.04 9.99 -33.04
C SER A 410 14.47 9.99 -33.57
N LEU A 411 14.69 10.76 -34.62
CA LEU A 411 16.01 11.00 -35.21
C LEU A 411 16.48 12.39 -34.77
N PHE A 412 17.74 12.50 -34.33
CA PHE A 412 18.37 13.81 -34.20
C PHE A 412 18.68 14.39 -35.58
N ASP A 413 18.49 15.70 -35.76
CA ASP A 413 18.81 16.38 -37.02
C ASP A 413 20.28 16.15 -37.40
N ILE A 414 20.50 15.60 -38.60
CA ILE A 414 21.85 15.25 -39.07
C ILE A 414 22.46 16.48 -39.72
N MET A 415 23.52 17.02 -39.09
CA MET A 415 24.32 18.15 -39.60
C MET A 415 23.54 19.43 -39.93
N GLN A 416 22.33 19.61 -39.37
CA GLN A 416 21.57 20.85 -39.50
C GLN A 416 21.75 21.72 -38.27
N HIS A 417 22.42 22.86 -38.44
CA HIS A 417 22.58 23.87 -37.40
C HIS A 417 21.85 25.15 -37.83
N LYS A 418 20.67 25.42 -37.24
CA LYS A 418 19.96 26.70 -37.36
C LYS A 418 19.88 27.37 -35.98
N GLY A 419 20.21 28.66 -35.88
CA GLY A 419 20.13 29.43 -34.63
C GLY A 419 21.47 29.74 -33.94
N ASP A 420 21.37 30.30 -32.73
CA ASP A 420 22.36 31.06 -31.93
C ASP A 420 23.81 30.53 -31.89
N SER A 421 24.76 31.36 -31.46
CA SER A 421 26.18 30.95 -31.34
C SER A 421 26.39 29.94 -30.21
N TYR A 422 26.39 28.63 -30.50
CA TYR A 422 26.69 27.56 -29.54
C TYR A 422 27.93 26.74 -29.93
N ASN A 423 28.56 26.12 -28.92
CA ASN A 423 29.65 25.18 -29.16
C ASN A 423 29.09 23.87 -29.73
N ILE A 424 29.31 23.66 -31.04
CA ILE A 424 28.84 22.50 -31.80
C ILE A 424 29.28 21.18 -31.15
N ASN A 425 30.48 21.12 -30.58
CA ASN A 425 31.01 19.90 -29.98
C ASN A 425 30.25 19.49 -28.72
N ASN A 426 29.84 20.45 -27.89
CA ASN A 426 29.05 20.15 -26.68
C ASN A 426 27.66 19.62 -27.04
N LYS A 427 26.99 20.26 -28.00
CA LYS A 427 25.67 19.82 -28.49
C LYS A 427 25.73 18.41 -29.08
N MET A 428 26.76 18.13 -29.89
CA MET A 428 27.00 16.79 -30.42
C MET A 428 27.19 15.78 -29.29
N ILE A 429 28.06 16.03 -28.31
CA ILE A 429 28.28 15.13 -27.18
C ILE A 429 26.99 14.90 -26.37
N GLU A 430 26.21 15.95 -26.12
CA GLU A 430 24.90 15.86 -25.48
C GLU A 430 23.94 14.96 -26.27
N GLN A 431 23.84 15.15 -27.59
CA GLN A 431 22.99 14.33 -28.45
C GLN A 431 23.47 12.87 -28.52
N ILE A 432 24.78 12.64 -28.54
CA ILE A 432 25.35 11.29 -28.47
C ILE A 432 24.97 10.66 -27.13
N ASN A 433 25.17 11.33 -26.00
CA ASN A 433 24.78 10.83 -24.67
C ASN A 433 23.28 10.49 -24.61
N ASP A 434 22.42 11.39 -25.09
CA ASP A 434 20.97 11.24 -25.08
C ASP A 434 20.44 10.16 -26.04
N SER A 435 21.24 9.74 -27.02
CA SER A 435 20.84 8.71 -27.99
C SER A 435 20.82 7.31 -27.39
N ASN A 436 19.94 6.46 -27.91
CA ASN A 436 19.85 5.04 -27.56
C ASN A 436 20.45 4.14 -28.64
N ILE A 437 20.36 4.58 -29.90
CA ILE A 437 20.92 3.93 -31.07
C ILE A 437 21.84 4.93 -31.75
N PHE A 438 23.08 4.51 -32.01
CA PHE A 438 24.09 5.30 -32.68
C PHE A 438 24.45 4.62 -34.01
N ILE A 439 24.27 5.34 -35.12
CA ILE A 439 24.62 4.87 -36.46
C ILE A 439 25.87 5.60 -36.91
N ALA A 440 26.92 4.86 -37.24
CA ALA A 440 28.22 5.39 -37.64
C ALA A 440 28.50 5.06 -39.10
N ASP A 441 28.51 6.07 -39.96
CA ASP A 441 29.01 5.94 -41.33
C ASP A 441 30.53 6.14 -41.34
N ILE A 442 31.26 5.03 -41.34
CA ILE A 442 32.72 5.02 -41.25
C ILE A 442 33.41 5.21 -42.61
N THR A 443 32.66 5.64 -43.63
CA THR A 443 33.17 5.94 -44.97
C THR A 443 34.31 6.97 -44.90
N ASP A 444 35.31 6.79 -45.76
CA ASP A 444 36.53 7.60 -45.92
C ASP A 444 37.42 7.70 -44.66
N ARG A 445 37.15 6.90 -43.62
CA ARG A 445 37.85 6.99 -42.32
C ARG A 445 37.78 8.40 -41.73
N ASN A 446 36.60 9.02 -41.78
CA ASN A 446 36.41 10.35 -41.21
C ASN A 446 36.80 10.37 -39.71
N VAL A 447 37.72 11.27 -39.35
CA VAL A 447 38.30 11.34 -38.00
C VAL A 447 37.27 11.78 -36.96
N ASN A 448 36.32 12.64 -37.33
CA ASN A 448 35.25 13.07 -36.42
C ASN A 448 34.30 11.92 -36.13
N VAL A 449 33.87 11.18 -37.17
CA VAL A 449 33.03 9.99 -36.98
C VAL A 449 33.74 8.93 -36.14
N ALA A 450 35.05 8.75 -36.31
CA ALA A 450 35.82 7.82 -35.48
C ALA A 450 35.84 8.23 -34.00
N PHE A 451 35.99 9.53 -33.71
CA PHE A 451 35.90 10.06 -32.35
C PHE A 451 34.49 9.84 -31.75
N GLU A 452 33.45 10.18 -32.50
CA GLU A 452 32.06 10.04 -32.08
C GLU A 452 31.69 8.56 -31.83
N LEU A 453 32.13 7.66 -32.72
CA LEU A 453 31.97 6.21 -32.58
C LEU A 453 32.67 5.69 -31.33
N GLY A 454 33.92 6.09 -31.11
CA GLY A 454 34.68 5.71 -29.92
C GLY A 454 33.98 6.16 -28.63
N TYR A 455 33.48 7.39 -28.62
CA TYR A 455 32.72 7.94 -27.50
C TYR A 455 31.39 7.18 -27.28
N ALA A 456 30.66 6.88 -28.35
CA ALA A 456 29.39 6.14 -28.29
C ALA A 456 29.57 4.71 -27.76
N LYS A 457 30.64 4.01 -28.17
CA LYS A 457 30.95 2.63 -27.72
C LYS A 457 31.32 2.52 -26.24
N ASN A 458 31.66 3.63 -25.58
CA ASN A 458 31.94 3.64 -24.15
C ASN A 458 30.68 3.44 -23.27
N ASP A 459 29.48 3.65 -23.84
CA ASP A 459 28.21 3.42 -23.15
C ASP A 459 27.65 2.03 -23.49
N SER A 460 27.71 1.10 -22.53
CA SER A 460 27.21 -0.27 -22.70
C SER A 460 25.71 -0.38 -22.95
N ASN A 461 24.93 0.69 -22.70
CA ASN A 461 23.49 0.72 -22.95
C ASN A 461 23.13 1.24 -24.36
N LYS A 462 24.13 1.69 -25.12
CA LYS A 462 23.95 2.24 -26.47
C LYS A 462 24.18 1.17 -27.51
N SER A 463 23.24 1.01 -28.42
CA SER A 463 23.38 0.07 -29.54
C SER A 463 24.03 0.79 -30.70
N VAL A 464 25.10 0.20 -31.25
CA VAL A 464 25.89 0.81 -32.34
C VAL A 464 25.66 0.02 -33.62
N ILE A 465 25.35 0.73 -34.72
CA ILE A 465 25.27 0.20 -36.08
C ILE A 465 26.38 0.87 -36.88
N MET A 466 27.27 0.09 -37.47
CA MET A 466 28.29 0.63 -38.37
C MET A 466 27.92 0.35 -39.82
N ILE A 467 28.02 1.39 -40.64
CA ILE A 467 27.75 1.34 -42.08
C ILE A 467 28.92 1.92 -42.86
N LYS A 468 29.04 1.53 -44.13
CA LYS A 468 30.09 1.99 -45.03
C LYS A 468 29.62 1.97 -46.48
N ARG A 469 30.01 2.95 -47.28
CA ARG A 469 29.78 2.92 -48.74
C ARG A 469 30.50 1.74 -49.37
N GLU A 470 29.83 1.04 -50.29
CA GLU A 470 30.43 -0.07 -51.04
C GLU A 470 31.55 0.40 -51.98
N SER A 471 31.46 1.64 -52.48
CA SER A 471 32.49 2.30 -53.30
C SER A 471 33.76 2.65 -52.51
N ASP A 472 33.69 2.70 -51.18
CA ASP A 472 34.83 3.06 -50.34
C ASP A 472 35.79 1.87 -50.14
N GLY A 473 36.89 1.92 -50.88
CA GLY A 473 37.99 0.95 -50.82
C GLY A 473 38.94 1.12 -49.64
N THR A 474 38.75 2.10 -48.76
CA THR A 474 39.62 2.27 -47.58
C THR A 474 39.48 1.06 -46.64
N ARG A 475 40.57 0.69 -45.97
CA ARG A 475 40.53 -0.37 -44.96
C ARG A 475 39.86 0.15 -43.68
N THR A 476 38.99 -0.67 -43.08
CA THR A 476 38.44 -0.39 -41.74
C THR A 476 39.56 -0.40 -40.69
N PRO A 477 39.65 0.61 -39.81
CA PRO A 477 40.66 0.63 -38.75
C PRO A 477 40.62 -0.60 -37.84
N PHE A 478 41.81 -1.04 -37.39
CA PHE A 478 41.99 -2.25 -36.58
C PHE A 478 41.10 -2.27 -35.33
N ASP A 479 40.94 -1.12 -34.67
CA ASP A 479 40.20 -0.96 -33.40
C ASP A 479 38.72 -1.38 -33.47
N TYR A 480 38.15 -1.49 -34.68
CA TYR A 480 36.78 -1.95 -34.91
C TYR A 480 36.67 -2.78 -36.20
N GLU A 481 37.76 -3.41 -36.64
CA GLU A 481 37.80 -4.28 -37.82
C GLU A 481 37.07 -5.62 -37.57
N GLN A 482 36.96 -6.03 -36.31
CA GLN A 482 36.23 -7.24 -35.90
C GLN A 482 34.74 -7.00 -35.67
N ASP A 483 34.30 -5.75 -35.61
CA ASP A 483 32.89 -5.42 -35.44
C ASP A 483 32.15 -5.57 -36.77
N MET A 484 30.85 -5.92 -36.70
CA MET A 484 30.02 -6.02 -37.90
C MET A 484 29.85 -4.64 -38.53
N CYS A 485 30.20 -4.51 -39.82
CA CYS A 485 30.01 -3.31 -40.62
C CYS A 485 29.19 -3.65 -41.86
N HIS A 486 28.04 -2.99 -42.03
CA HIS A 486 27.17 -3.18 -43.18
C HIS A 486 27.62 -2.28 -44.34
N LYS A 487 27.45 -2.76 -45.57
CA LYS A 487 27.80 -2.00 -46.78
C LYS A 487 26.57 -1.57 -47.54
N TYR A 488 26.51 -0.32 -47.98
CA TYR A 488 25.39 0.22 -48.77
C TYR A 488 25.86 0.85 -50.09
N LYS A 489 24.95 0.95 -51.06
CA LYS A 489 25.23 1.50 -52.39
C LYS A 489 24.84 2.97 -52.45
N GLU A 490 25.81 3.87 -52.63
CA GLU A 490 25.57 5.32 -52.67
C GLU A 490 24.59 5.74 -53.78
N ASN A 491 24.67 5.10 -54.96
CA ASN A 491 23.78 5.37 -56.10
C ASN A 491 22.40 4.71 -55.96
N ALA A 492 22.16 3.98 -54.87
CA ALA A 492 20.94 3.23 -54.59
C ALA A 492 20.59 3.36 -53.10
N ILE A 493 20.20 4.57 -52.68
CA ILE A 493 19.99 4.95 -51.28
C ILE A 493 18.99 4.05 -50.53
N HIS A 494 18.05 3.41 -51.23
CA HIS A 494 17.15 2.43 -50.62
C HIS A 494 17.90 1.27 -49.94
N THR A 495 19.10 0.92 -50.41
CA THR A 495 19.95 -0.10 -49.76
C THR A 495 20.42 0.33 -48.37
N LEU A 496 20.65 1.63 -48.15
CA LEU A 496 20.90 2.17 -46.82
C LEU A 496 19.64 2.07 -45.96
N GLU A 497 18.49 2.45 -46.52
CA GLU A 497 17.21 2.40 -45.81
C GLU A 497 16.91 0.99 -45.29
N ASP A 498 17.08 -0.03 -46.13
CA ASP A 498 16.86 -1.43 -45.77
C ASP A 498 17.81 -1.88 -44.65
N ILE A 499 19.11 -1.62 -44.78
CA ILE A 499 20.12 -1.97 -43.77
C ILE A 499 19.81 -1.33 -42.42
N VAL A 500 19.49 -0.03 -42.41
CA VAL A 500 19.20 0.69 -41.18
C VAL A 500 17.90 0.21 -40.57
N PHE A 501 16.87 -0.01 -41.40
CA PHE A 501 15.58 -0.51 -40.96
C PHE A 501 15.71 -1.86 -40.25
N ASP A 502 16.36 -2.85 -40.88
CA ASP A 502 16.50 -4.19 -40.34
C ASP A 502 17.28 -4.19 -39.02
N ASN A 503 18.40 -3.46 -38.96
CA ASN A 503 19.22 -3.39 -37.75
C ASN A 503 18.52 -2.66 -36.60
N VAL A 504 17.84 -1.54 -36.88
CA VAL A 504 17.08 -0.81 -35.85
C VAL A 504 15.91 -1.67 -35.36
N LYS A 505 15.21 -2.37 -36.26
CA LYS A 505 14.15 -3.31 -35.91
C LYS A 505 14.66 -4.41 -34.98
N ASP A 506 15.78 -5.03 -35.31
CA ASP A 506 16.41 -6.06 -34.46
C ASP A 506 16.80 -5.53 -33.07
N ILE A 507 17.34 -4.31 -33.00
CA ILE A 507 17.65 -3.66 -31.72
C ILE A 507 16.36 -3.43 -30.90
N LEU A 508 15.29 -2.96 -31.55
CA LEU A 508 14.00 -2.72 -30.89
C LEU A 508 13.34 -4.03 -30.43
N LEU A 509 13.41 -5.10 -31.23
CA LEU A 509 12.97 -6.44 -30.82
C LEU A 509 13.74 -6.93 -29.60
N LYS A 510 15.07 -6.76 -29.57
CA LYS A 510 15.90 -7.08 -28.39
C LYS A 510 15.55 -6.22 -27.18
N ARG A 511 15.00 -5.02 -27.38
CA ARG A 511 14.48 -4.15 -26.30
C ARG A 511 13.07 -4.51 -25.83
N GLY A 512 12.40 -5.47 -26.47
CA GLY A 512 11.08 -5.98 -26.08
C GLY A 512 9.91 -5.36 -26.85
N PHE A 513 10.18 -4.53 -27.88
CA PHE A 513 9.14 -4.06 -28.78
C PHE A 513 8.68 -5.20 -29.69
N THR A 514 7.40 -5.19 -30.08
CA THR A 514 6.84 -6.12 -31.06
C THR A 514 6.58 -5.39 -32.38
N PHE A 515 6.76 -6.04 -33.52
CA PHE A 515 6.33 -5.49 -34.80
C PHE A 515 5.16 -6.33 -35.29
N ASN A 516 4.25 -5.72 -36.07
CA ASN A 516 3.27 -6.51 -36.80
C ASN A 516 4.05 -7.47 -37.71
N ASN A 517 4.02 -8.77 -37.39
CA ASN A 517 4.46 -9.77 -38.34
C ASN A 517 3.51 -9.63 -39.52
N GLY A 518 3.96 -8.98 -40.59
CA GLY A 518 3.37 -9.18 -41.89
C GLY A 518 3.32 -10.69 -42.09
N LEU A 519 2.10 -11.23 -42.11
CA LEU A 519 1.80 -12.47 -42.79
C LEU A 519 2.25 -12.28 -44.24
N ASN A 520 3.53 -12.53 -44.50
CA ASN A 520 4.04 -12.67 -45.85
C ASN A 520 3.97 -14.15 -46.19
N VAL A 521 2.86 -14.48 -46.86
CA VAL A 521 2.58 -15.62 -47.77
C VAL A 521 2.67 -17.03 -47.18
#